data_AF-A0A3B4V2D5-F1
#
_entry.id   AF-A0A3B4V2D5-F1
#
_cell.length_a   1.000
_cell.length_b   1.000
_cell.length_c   1.000
_cell.angle_alpha   90.00
_cell.angle_beta   90.00
_cell.angle_gamma   90.00
#
_symmetry.space_group_name_H-M   'P 1'
#
loop_
_entity.id
_entity.type
_entity.pdbx_description
1 polymer ?
#
loop_
_entity_poly.entity_id
_entity_poly.type
_entity_poly.pdbx_seq_one_letter_code
_entity_poly.pdbx_strand_id
1 'polypeptide(L)'
;MGFTGPLKYNKWKIKIAALRMYTCCVERINYDEFFDSKWSLESRLHTTMCLVRMRQEGRAGKYMCRYIVHSMWEDVEQRSKIMGVTLKVMTETFYAAIFGYDEGILSDDPVLAAALWRILFNRQCEDPKQLELMVEYVRKQMQYIDALDGEDLLLTGEVKWRPLVEENAQSILKVVTPTYNDTGL
;
A
#
# COMPACT_ATOMS: atom_id res chain seq x y z
N MET A 1 -19.81 -18.73 -11.00
CA MET A 1 -19.54 -20.06 -10.39
C MET A 1 -18.34 -19.92 -9.45
N GLY A 2 -18.58 -19.98 -8.14
CA GLY A 2 -17.53 -19.82 -7.14
C GLY A 2 -16.87 -21.16 -6.83
N PHE A 3 -15.59 -21.31 -7.19
CA PHE A 3 -14.79 -22.48 -6.81
C PHE A 3 -14.62 -22.51 -5.28
N THR A 4 -15.17 -23.54 -4.62
CA THR A 4 -15.19 -23.73 -3.15
C THR A 4 -14.00 -24.53 -2.61
N GLY A 5 -12.89 -24.65 -3.37
CA GLY A 5 -11.70 -25.40 -2.92
C GLY A 5 -10.92 -24.73 -1.78
N PRO A 6 -9.97 -25.43 -1.14
CA PRO A 6 -9.04 -24.84 -0.18
C PRO A 6 -8.15 -23.77 -0.85
N LEU A 7 -7.56 -22.87 -0.04
CA LEU A 7 -6.55 -21.93 -0.55
C LEU A 7 -5.28 -22.69 -0.92
N LYS A 8 -4.53 -22.18 -1.92
CA LYS A 8 -3.23 -22.74 -2.34
C LYS A 8 -2.23 -22.82 -1.18
N TYR A 9 -2.23 -21.81 -0.30
CA TYR A 9 -1.32 -21.74 0.85
C TYR A 9 -2.07 -21.80 2.18
N ASN A 10 -1.33 -22.15 3.23
CA ASN A 10 -1.83 -22.17 4.60
C ASN A 10 -2.33 -20.77 5.01
N LYS A 11 -3.56 -20.70 5.52
CA LYS A 11 -4.21 -19.46 5.96
C LYS A 11 -3.36 -18.67 6.95
N TRP A 12 -2.72 -19.35 7.91
CA TRP A 12 -1.87 -18.69 8.92
C TRP A 12 -0.63 -18.05 8.32
N LYS A 13 0.02 -18.69 7.33
CA LYS A 13 1.13 -18.09 6.60
C LYS A 13 0.70 -16.80 5.88
N ILE A 14 -0.44 -16.82 5.18
CA ILE A 14 -0.97 -15.62 4.51
C ILE A 14 -1.29 -14.50 5.51
N LYS A 15 -1.77 -14.82 6.72
CA LYS A 15 -2.02 -13.81 7.77
C LYS A 15 -0.73 -13.13 8.22
N ILE A 16 0.33 -13.90 8.47
CA ILE A 16 1.64 -13.35 8.88
C ILE A 16 2.19 -12.47 7.77
N ALA A 17 2.13 -12.94 6.52
CA ALA A 17 2.54 -12.14 5.36
C ALA A 17 1.69 -10.86 5.22
N ALA A 18 0.38 -10.92 5.45
CA ALA A 18 -0.49 -9.74 5.40
C ALA A 18 -0.09 -8.68 6.44
N LEU A 19 0.20 -9.11 7.67
CA LEU A 19 0.69 -8.22 8.72
C LEU A 19 2.03 -7.59 8.34
N ARG A 20 2.98 -8.39 7.84
CA ARG A 20 4.29 -7.90 7.37
C ARG A 20 4.15 -6.87 6.24
N MET A 21 3.25 -7.12 5.29
CA MET A 21 2.98 -6.19 4.20
C MET A 21 2.43 -4.86 4.71
N TYR A 22 1.50 -4.90 5.67
CA TYR A 22 0.99 -3.70 6.33
C TYR A 22 2.11 -2.96 7.09
N THR A 23 2.97 -3.67 7.83
CA THR A 23 4.13 -3.08 8.49
C THR A 23 5.07 -2.39 7.50
N CYS A 24 5.28 -2.96 6.31
CA CYS A 24 6.07 -2.30 5.26
C CYS A 24 5.46 -0.96 4.82
N CYS A 25 4.13 -0.84 4.84
CA CYS A 25 3.42 0.39 4.48
C CYS A 25 3.47 1.47 5.57
N VAL A 26 3.72 1.10 6.82
CA VAL A 26 3.63 2.03 7.97
C VAL A 26 5.01 2.37 8.53
N GLU A 27 5.93 1.41 8.62
CA GLU A 27 7.20 1.56 9.34
C GLU A 27 8.44 1.59 8.45
N ARG A 28 8.35 1.10 7.20
CA ARG A 28 9.52 0.92 6.31
C ARG A 28 9.58 1.95 5.18
N ILE A 29 9.03 3.13 5.42
CA ILE A 29 9.04 4.25 4.47
C ILE A 29 9.86 5.38 5.06
N ASN A 30 10.75 5.94 4.24
CA ASN A 30 11.48 7.15 4.60
C ASN A 30 10.56 8.36 4.44
N TYR A 31 9.75 8.67 5.46
CA TYR A 31 8.81 9.80 5.41
C TYR A 31 9.49 11.17 5.34
N ASP A 32 10.78 11.26 5.67
CA ASP A 32 11.57 12.50 5.60
C ASP A 32 11.78 12.98 4.16
N GLU A 33 11.55 12.11 3.16
CA GLU A 33 11.58 12.49 1.75
C GLU A 33 10.32 13.22 1.27
N PHE A 34 9.23 13.21 2.05
CA PHE A 34 7.93 13.75 1.63
C PHE A 34 7.72 15.21 2.09
N PHE A 35 6.93 15.95 1.32
CA PHE A 35 6.75 17.41 1.46
C PHE A 35 6.10 17.86 2.78
N ASP A 36 5.33 16.99 3.42
CA ASP A 36 4.63 17.25 4.67
C ASP A 36 4.57 15.92 5.43
N SER A 37 5.13 15.86 6.64
CA SER A 37 5.38 14.61 7.40
C SER A 37 4.11 14.00 8.02
N LYS A 38 3.04 13.88 7.24
CA LYS A 38 1.75 13.35 7.69
C LYS A 38 1.65 11.84 7.48
N TRP A 39 2.66 11.09 7.93
CA TRP A 39 2.89 9.62 7.81
C TRP A 39 1.62 8.74 7.65
N SER A 40 0.50 9.11 8.29
CA SER A 40 -0.82 8.50 8.14
C SER A 40 -1.41 8.54 6.72
N LEU A 41 -1.13 9.57 5.92
CA LEU A 41 -1.70 9.76 4.59
C LEU A 41 -0.92 8.95 3.56
N GLU A 42 0.40 8.92 3.69
CA GLU A 42 1.30 8.13 2.89
C GLU A 42 1.08 6.65 3.19
N SER A 43 1.00 6.21 4.46
CA SER A 43 0.73 4.80 4.79
C SER A 43 -0.60 4.29 4.21
N ARG A 44 -1.65 5.14 4.15
CA ARG A 44 -2.91 4.82 3.46
C ARG A 44 -2.74 4.61 1.96
N LEU A 45 -1.93 5.46 1.31
CA LEU A 45 -1.62 5.36 -0.12
C LEU A 45 -0.90 4.04 -0.42
N HIS A 46 0.14 3.72 0.36
CA HIS A 46 0.91 2.49 0.26
C HIS A 46 0.07 1.23 0.50
N THR A 47 -0.77 1.26 1.54
CA THR A 47 -1.72 0.19 1.82
C THR A 47 -2.64 -0.04 0.62
N THR A 48 -3.14 1.03 0.00
CA THR A 48 -4.02 0.92 -1.18
C THR A 48 -3.30 0.28 -2.36
N MET A 49 -2.05 0.68 -2.64
CA MET A 49 -1.22 0.05 -3.69
C MET A 49 -1.05 -1.47 -3.46
N CYS A 50 -0.78 -1.88 -2.21
CA CYS A 50 -0.73 -3.30 -1.85
C CYS A 50 -2.08 -4.02 -2.06
N LEU A 51 -3.19 -3.38 -1.71
CA LEU A 51 -4.53 -3.96 -1.94
C LEU A 51 -4.82 -4.14 -3.43
N VAL A 52 -4.48 -3.15 -4.27
CA VAL A 52 -4.65 -3.23 -5.73
C VAL A 52 -3.84 -4.40 -6.29
N ARG A 53 -2.56 -4.51 -5.93
CA ARG A 53 -1.68 -5.61 -6.38
C ARG A 53 -2.21 -6.98 -5.96
N MET A 54 -2.51 -7.15 -4.67
CA MET A 54 -2.86 -8.47 -4.14
C MET A 54 -4.22 -8.96 -4.63
N ARG A 55 -5.14 -8.09 -5.03
CA ARG A 55 -6.42 -8.52 -5.64
C ARG A 55 -6.25 -9.31 -6.94
N GLN A 56 -5.12 -9.14 -7.63
CA GLN A 56 -4.78 -9.87 -8.85
C GLN A 56 -4.45 -11.34 -8.57
N GLU A 57 -4.01 -11.67 -7.34
CA GLU A 57 -3.64 -13.04 -6.89
C GLU A 57 -4.85 -13.93 -6.52
N GLY A 58 -5.99 -13.67 -7.14
CA GLY A 58 -7.21 -14.46 -7.00
C GLY A 58 -7.69 -14.62 -5.55
N ARG A 59 -7.99 -15.85 -5.14
CA ARG A 59 -8.59 -16.14 -3.81
C ARG A 59 -7.61 -15.94 -2.66
N ALA A 60 -6.34 -16.31 -2.85
CA ALA A 60 -5.31 -16.14 -1.84
C ALA A 60 -5.01 -14.66 -1.62
N GLY A 61 -4.91 -13.90 -2.71
CA GLY A 61 -4.81 -12.45 -2.69
C GLY A 61 -5.94 -11.75 -1.95
N LYS A 62 -7.20 -12.06 -2.31
CA LYS A 62 -8.38 -11.55 -1.59
C LYS A 62 -8.38 -11.91 -0.10
N TYR A 63 -7.90 -13.10 0.25
CA TYR A 63 -7.75 -13.51 1.65
C TYR A 63 -6.68 -12.67 2.36
N MET A 64 -5.54 -12.41 1.72
CA MET A 64 -4.51 -11.53 2.24
C MET A 64 -5.02 -10.09 2.43
N CYS A 65 -5.69 -9.51 1.42
CA CYS A 65 -6.27 -8.16 1.50
C CYS A 65 -7.18 -7.99 2.72
N ARG A 66 -7.99 -9.01 3.05
CA ARG A 66 -8.83 -8.99 4.25
C ARG A 66 -8.02 -8.80 5.54
N TYR A 67 -6.84 -9.42 5.63
CA TYR A 67 -5.98 -9.29 6.81
C TYR A 67 -5.14 -8.00 6.80
N ILE A 68 -4.74 -7.50 5.64
CA ILE A 68 -4.13 -6.15 5.52
C ILE A 68 -5.10 -5.10 6.05
N VAL A 69 -6.36 -5.14 5.58
CA VAL A 69 -7.41 -4.22 6.04
C VAL A 69 -7.70 -4.39 7.53
N HIS A 70 -7.65 -5.63 8.05
CA HIS A 70 -7.83 -5.87 9.48
C HIS A 70 -6.73 -5.21 10.31
N SER A 71 -5.46 -5.43 9.98
CA SER A 71 -4.32 -4.80 10.68
C SER A 71 -4.35 -3.28 10.57
N MET A 72 -4.77 -2.74 9.43
CA MET A 72 -5.01 -1.31 9.26
C MET A 72 -6.07 -0.79 10.23
N TRP A 73 -7.22 -1.46 10.37
CA TRP A 73 -8.27 -1.02 11.29
C TRP A 73 -7.85 -1.09 12.76
N GLU A 74 -7.06 -2.09 13.15
CA GLU A 74 -6.49 -2.16 14.50
C GLU A 74 -5.60 -0.94 14.78
N ASP A 75 -4.77 -0.55 13.81
CA ASP A 75 -3.92 0.64 13.91
C ASP A 75 -4.75 1.95 13.97
N VAL A 76 -5.80 2.05 13.15
CA VAL A 76 -6.75 3.18 13.19
C VAL A 76 -7.41 3.30 14.55
N GLU A 77 -7.88 2.19 15.12
CA GLU A 77 -8.53 2.21 16.43
C GLU A 77 -7.56 2.68 17.53
N GLN A 78 -6.33 2.17 17.52
CA GLN A 78 -5.30 2.56 18.49
C GLN A 78 -4.94 4.04 18.38
N ARG A 79 -4.73 4.53 17.15
CA ARG A 79 -4.38 5.95 16.93
C ARG A 79 -5.53 6.89 17.24
N SER A 80 -6.78 6.49 17.02
CA SER A 80 -7.95 7.32 17.37
C SER A 80 -7.96 7.66 18.86
N LYS A 81 -7.61 6.67 19.71
CA LYS A 81 -7.48 6.83 21.17
C LYS A 81 -6.33 7.77 21.54
N ILE A 82 -5.17 7.63 20.88
CA ILE A 82 -3.98 8.46 21.15
C ILE A 82 -4.21 9.92 20.75
N MET A 83 -4.84 10.15 19.60
CA MET A 83 -5.06 11.48 19.04
C MET A 83 -6.29 12.19 19.62
N GLY A 84 -7.12 11.49 20.40
CA GLY A 84 -8.39 12.03 20.91
C GLY A 84 -9.41 12.34 19.81
N VAL A 85 -9.26 11.73 18.62
CA VAL A 85 -10.17 11.91 17.49
C VAL A 85 -11.19 10.78 17.48
N THR A 86 -12.45 11.10 17.21
CA THR A 86 -13.49 10.05 17.15
C THR A 86 -13.18 9.02 16.07
N LEU A 87 -13.44 7.74 16.37
CA LEU A 87 -13.28 6.65 15.42
C LEU A 87 -14.10 6.89 14.14
N LYS A 88 -15.23 7.59 14.24
CA LYS A 88 -16.07 7.97 13.10
C LYS A 88 -15.31 8.85 12.09
N VAL A 89 -14.69 9.93 12.55
CA VAL A 89 -13.91 10.85 11.68
C VAL A 89 -12.72 10.12 11.05
N MET A 90 -12.01 9.30 11.82
CA MET A 90 -10.94 8.46 11.30
C MET A 90 -11.46 7.50 10.23
N THR A 91 -12.58 6.84 10.48
CA THR A 91 -13.20 5.90 9.52
C THR A 91 -13.60 6.59 8.21
N GLU A 92 -14.24 7.75 8.28
CA GLU A 92 -14.67 8.53 7.11
C GLU A 92 -13.49 8.98 6.26
N THR A 93 -12.42 9.49 6.88
CA THR A 93 -11.19 9.91 6.19
C THR A 93 -10.46 8.73 5.55
N PHE A 94 -10.43 7.57 6.20
CA PHE A 94 -9.87 6.33 5.64
C PHE A 94 -10.67 5.82 4.44
N TYR A 95 -12.00 5.77 4.51
CA TYR A 95 -12.80 5.35 3.37
C TYR A 95 -12.64 6.30 2.17
N ALA A 96 -12.67 7.61 2.42
CA ALA A 96 -12.43 8.60 1.37
C ALA A 96 -11.06 8.38 0.69
N ALA A 97 -10.03 8.09 1.48
CA ALA A 97 -8.70 7.79 0.97
C ALA A 97 -8.67 6.52 0.09
N ILE A 98 -9.21 5.41 0.60
CA ILE A 98 -9.20 4.12 -0.12
C ILE A 98 -9.96 4.25 -1.44
N PHE A 99 -11.16 4.83 -1.44
CA PHE A 99 -11.94 4.97 -2.68
C PHE A 99 -11.27 5.90 -3.68
N GLY A 100 -10.79 7.06 -3.24
CA GLY A 100 -10.13 8.02 -4.12
C GLY A 100 -8.83 7.47 -4.72
N TYR A 101 -8.03 6.77 -3.92
CA TYR A 101 -6.78 6.18 -4.40
C TYR A 101 -7.02 4.95 -5.28
N ASP A 102 -7.94 4.05 -4.96
CA ASP A 102 -8.28 2.91 -5.85
C ASP A 102 -8.69 3.43 -7.24
N GLU A 103 -9.55 4.45 -7.30
CA GLU A 103 -9.99 5.05 -8.57
C GLU A 103 -8.83 5.70 -9.33
N GLY A 104 -8.02 6.52 -8.67
CA GLY A 104 -6.87 7.18 -9.29
C GLY A 104 -5.78 6.21 -9.78
N ILE A 105 -5.47 5.19 -8.97
CA ILE A 105 -4.48 4.18 -9.31
C ILE A 105 -4.93 3.38 -10.54
N LEU A 106 -6.20 3.01 -10.64
CA LEU A 106 -6.73 2.18 -11.73
C LEU A 106 -7.11 2.96 -12.99
N SER A 107 -7.14 4.30 -12.95
CA SER A 107 -7.56 5.18 -14.05
C SER A 107 -6.35 5.91 -14.66
N ASP A 108 -6.46 7.23 -14.87
CA ASP A 108 -5.45 8.10 -15.46
C ASP A 108 -4.83 9.09 -14.46
N ASP A 109 -3.80 9.80 -14.90
CA ASP A 109 -3.03 10.73 -14.07
C ASP A 109 -3.83 11.93 -13.58
N PRO A 110 -4.73 12.55 -14.37
CA PRO A 110 -5.62 13.60 -13.86
C PRO A 110 -6.52 13.13 -12.69
N VAL A 111 -7.10 11.93 -12.79
CA VAL A 111 -7.93 11.38 -11.71
C VAL A 111 -7.09 11.08 -10.47
N LEU A 112 -5.89 10.52 -10.66
CA LEU A 112 -4.93 10.29 -9.56
C LEU A 112 -4.47 11.58 -8.90
N ALA A 113 -4.08 12.58 -9.69
CA ALA A 113 -3.71 13.91 -9.21
C ALA A 113 -4.84 14.54 -8.41
N ALA A 114 -6.08 14.44 -8.89
CA ALA A 114 -7.24 14.97 -8.17
C ALA A 114 -7.47 14.24 -6.83
N ALA A 115 -7.26 12.92 -6.77
CA ALA A 115 -7.36 12.16 -5.53
C ALA A 115 -6.25 12.54 -4.54
N LEU A 116 -4.99 12.59 -4.98
CA LEU A 116 -3.84 13.01 -4.18
C LEU A 116 -4.04 14.44 -3.66
N TRP A 117 -4.48 15.37 -4.51
CA TRP A 117 -4.74 16.74 -4.09
C TRP A 117 -5.80 16.81 -2.98
N ARG A 118 -6.92 16.08 -3.12
CA ARG A 118 -8.00 16.10 -2.11
C ARG A 118 -7.60 15.43 -0.79
N ILE A 119 -6.85 14.34 -0.85
CA ILE A 119 -6.60 13.46 0.29
C ILE A 119 -5.24 13.77 0.92
N LEU A 120 -4.15 13.61 0.15
CA LEU A 120 -2.78 13.78 0.62
C LEU A 120 -2.48 15.25 0.94
N PHE A 121 -2.81 16.14 0.01
CA PHE A 121 -2.57 17.57 0.17
C PHE A 121 -3.71 18.30 0.90
N ASN A 122 -4.80 17.59 1.28
CA ASN A 122 -5.97 18.19 1.92
C ASN A 122 -6.49 19.45 1.18
N ARG A 123 -6.49 19.41 -0.15
CA ARG A 123 -6.85 20.51 -1.07
C ARG A 123 -5.94 21.74 -0.99
N GLN A 124 -4.76 21.59 -0.39
CA GLN A 124 -3.77 22.65 -0.20
C GLN A 124 -2.44 22.20 -0.82
N CYS A 125 -2.16 22.70 -2.02
CA CYS A 125 -0.92 22.43 -2.74
C CYS A 125 -0.50 23.73 -3.43
N GLU A 126 0.50 24.42 -2.86
CA GLU A 126 0.97 25.72 -3.37
C GLU A 126 1.87 25.55 -4.61
N ASP A 127 2.65 24.47 -4.65
CA ASP A 127 3.51 24.12 -5.79
C ASP A 127 2.95 22.89 -6.53
N PRO A 128 2.35 23.07 -7.73
CA PRO A 128 1.84 21.96 -8.54
C PRO A 128 2.87 20.87 -8.85
N LYS A 129 4.17 21.18 -8.83
CA LYS A 129 5.24 20.19 -9.05
C LYS A 129 5.28 19.13 -7.95
N GLN A 130 4.86 19.47 -6.73
CA GLN A 130 4.76 18.49 -5.63
C GLN A 130 3.68 17.45 -5.93
N LEU A 131 2.56 17.90 -6.50
CA LEU A 131 1.48 17.00 -6.91
C LEU A 131 1.91 16.11 -8.08
N GLU A 132 2.57 16.68 -9.07
CA GLU A 132 3.15 15.94 -10.20
C GLU A 132 4.14 14.88 -9.73
N LEU A 133 5.06 15.23 -8.82
CA LEU A 133 6.03 14.27 -8.27
C LEU A 133 5.34 13.12 -7.54
N MET A 134 4.24 13.38 -6.81
CA MET A 134 3.47 12.33 -6.15
C MET A 134 2.73 11.43 -7.13
N VAL A 135 2.25 11.95 -8.26
CA VAL A 135 1.66 11.14 -9.33
C VAL A 135 2.73 10.22 -9.92
N GLU A 136 3.89 10.77 -10.29
CA GLU A 136 5.02 9.99 -10.81
C GLU A 136 5.46 8.91 -9.82
N TYR A 137 5.55 9.26 -8.54
CA TYR A 137 5.86 8.33 -7.46
C TYR A 137 4.89 7.15 -7.42
N VAL A 138 3.59 7.40 -7.39
CA VAL A 138 2.57 6.33 -7.33
C VAL A 138 2.67 5.43 -8.55
N ARG A 139 2.83 5.99 -9.75
CA ARG A 139 2.99 5.20 -10.98
C ARG A 139 4.25 4.34 -10.94
N LYS A 140 5.37 4.90 -10.48
CA LYS A 140 6.62 4.18 -10.28
C LYS A 140 6.49 3.04 -9.27
N GLN A 141 5.82 3.27 -8.14
CA GLN A 141 5.62 2.22 -7.13
C GLN A 141 4.71 1.10 -7.67
N MET A 142 3.62 1.46 -8.35
CA MET A 142 2.70 0.47 -8.93
C MET A 142 3.39 -0.39 -9.97
N GLN A 143 4.14 0.22 -10.90
CA GLN A 143 4.93 -0.52 -11.88
C GLN A 143 5.92 -1.48 -11.21
N TYR A 144 6.58 -1.03 -10.14
CA TYR A 144 7.52 -1.86 -9.39
C TYR A 144 6.83 -3.04 -8.68
N ILE A 145 5.74 -2.79 -7.97
CA ILE A 145 5.02 -3.81 -7.20
C ILE A 145 4.31 -4.82 -8.11
N ASP A 146 3.78 -4.37 -9.25
CA ASP A 146 3.20 -5.26 -10.27
C ASP A 146 4.26 -6.19 -10.89
N ALA A 147 5.53 -5.79 -10.90
CA ALA A 147 6.64 -6.62 -11.35
C ALA A 147 7.13 -7.65 -10.31
N LEU A 148 6.68 -7.56 -9.05
CA LEU A 148 7.03 -8.54 -8.01
C LEU A 148 6.24 -9.84 -8.17
N ASP A 149 6.88 -10.96 -7.81
CA ASP A 149 6.24 -12.27 -7.85
C ASP A 149 5.11 -12.36 -6.83
N GLY A 150 3.92 -12.76 -7.31
CA GLY A 150 2.72 -12.83 -6.49
C GLY A 150 2.75 -13.94 -5.45
N GLU A 151 3.42 -15.05 -5.73
CA GLU A 151 3.57 -16.16 -4.80
C GLU A 151 4.50 -15.77 -3.65
N ASP A 152 5.62 -15.14 -3.97
CA ASP A 152 6.56 -14.60 -3.00
C ASP A 152 5.89 -13.57 -2.10
N LEU A 153 5.10 -12.65 -2.68
CA LEU A 153 4.33 -11.67 -1.91
C LEU A 153 3.33 -12.37 -0.98
N LEU A 154 2.61 -13.40 -1.43
CA LEU A 154 1.66 -14.16 -0.61
C LEU A 154 2.31 -14.90 0.56
N LEU A 155 3.58 -15.30 0.42
CA LEU A 155 4.32 -16.06 1.43
C LEU A 155 5.11 -15.17 2.38
N THR A 156 5.68 -14.07 1.89
CA THR A 156 6.59 -13.21 2.66
C THR A 156 5.89 -11.95 3.18
N GLY A 157 5.01 -11.37 2.36
CA GLY A 157 4.45 -10.04 2.57
C GLY A 157 5.46 -8.91 2.42
N GLU A 158 6.64 -9.17 1.86
CA GLU A 158 7.73 -8.20 1.85
C GLU A 158 7.62 -7.25 0.66
N VAL A 159 7.47 -5.96 0.96
CA VAL A 159 7.47 -4.89 -0.04
C VAL A 159 8.52 -3.87 0.36
N LYS A 160 9.50 -3.66 -0.53
CA LYS A 160 10.52 -2.62 -0.36
C LYS A 160 10.17 -1.42 -1.23
N TRP A 161 9.62 -0.38 -0.61
CA TRP A 161 9.24 0.84 -1.30
C TRP A 161 10.46 1.54 -1.90
N ARG A 162 10.28 2.07 -3.11
CA ARG A 162 11.30 2.89 -3.78
C ARG A 162 11.29 4.32 -3.21
N PRO A 163 12.41 5.06 -3.25
CA PRO A 163 12.47 6.44 -2.76
C PRO A 163 11.53 7.36 -3.54
N LEU A 164 11.21 8.54 -3.01
CA LEU A 164 10.36 9.52 -3.70
C LEU A 164 11.02 9.97 -5.02
N VAL A 165 12.28 10.38 -4.94
CA VAL A 165 13.11 10.75 -6.08
C VAL A 165 14.14 9.65 -6.33
N GLU A 166 14.26 9.19 -7.57
CA GLU A 166 15.28 8.20 -7.95
C GLU A 166 16.54 8.90 -8.45
N GLU A 167 17.64 8.75 -7.73
CA GLU A 167 18.94 9.30 -8.18
C GLU A 167 19.56 8.45 -9.30
N ASN A 168 19.16 7.18 -9.45
CA ASN A 168 19.69 6.27 -10.46
C ASN A 168 18.59 5.50 -11.19
N ALA A 169 18.33 5.87 -12.45
CA ALA A 169 17.31 5.24 -13.30
C ALA A 169 17.51 3.72 -13.53
N GLN A 170 18.71 3.18 -13.32
CA GLN A 170 18.98 1.74 -13.48
C GLN A 170 18.42 0.89 -12.33
N SER A 171 17.97 1.49 -11.22
CA SER A 171 17.29 0.80 -10.13
C SER A 171 15.96 0.15 -10.56
N ILE A 172 15.37 0.61 -11.66
CA ILE A 172 14.10 0.12 -12.23
C ILE A 172 14.18 -1.36 -12.67
N LEU A 173 15.37 -1.86 -13.01
CA LEU A 173 15.52 -3.12 -13.76
C LEU A 173 15.92 -4.35 -12.92
N LYS A 174 16.17 -4.20 -11.61
CA LYS A 174 16.64 -5.32 -10.77
C LYS A 174 15.60 -5.70 -9.72
N VAL A 175 14.68 -6.58 -10.10
CA VAL A 175 13.86 -7.30 -9.12
C VAL A 175 14.79 -8.27 -8.37
N VAL A 176 15.02 -8.02 -7.09
CA VAL A 176 15.79 -8.93 -6.23
C VAL A 176 14.89 -10.09 -5.86
N THR A 177 15.17 -11.29 -6.39
CA THR A 177 14.48 -12.52 -5.98
C THR A 177 14.79 -12.84 -4.51
N PRO A 178 13.78 -13.11 -3.68
CA PRO A 178 14.01 -13.55 -2.30
C PRO A 178 14.65 -14.93 -2.28
N THR A 179 15.71 -15.10 -1.49
CA THR A 179 16.26 -16.42 -1.15
C THR A 179 15.35 -17.08 -0.12
N TYR A 180 14.45 -17.95 -0.56
CA TYR A 180 13.72 -18.82 0.35
C TYR A 180 14.61 -19.98 0.80
N ASN A 181 14.89 -20.07 2.10
CA ASN A 181 15.36 -21.32 2.68
C ASN A 181 14.13 -22.12 3.09
N ASP A 182 13.83 -23.20 2.36
CA ASP A 182 12.78 -24.19 2.67
C ASP A 182 12.97 -24.89 4.04
N THR A 183 14.04 -24.58 4.77
CA THR A 183 14.36 -25.17 6.08
C THR A 183 13.95 -24.24 7.22
N GLY A 184 12.67 -24.25 7.56
CA GLY A 184 12.13 -23.55 8.73
C GLY A 184 10.96 -24.30 9.34
N LEU A 185 11.29 -25.40 10.03
CA LEU A 185 10.45 -26.11 10.99
C LEU A 185 10.01 -25.18 12.13
#